data_AF-A0A6J1W0Y6-F1
#
_entry.id   AF-A0A6J1W0Y6-F1
#
_cell.length_a   1.000
_cell.length_b   1.000
_cell.length_c   1.000
_cell.angle_alpha   90.00
_cell.angle_beta   90.00
_cell.angle_gamma   90.00
#
_symmetry.space_group_name_H-M   'P 1'
#
loop_
_entity.id
_entity.type
_entity.pdbx_description
1 polymer ?
#
loop_
_entity_poly.entity_id
_entity_poly.type
_entity_poly.pdbx_seq_one_letter_code
_entity_poly.pdbx_strand_id
1 'polypeptide(L)'
;MFCTLNTHKIDMNKLLGVQIGLEDFIFAHVKGIKKEVEVFKSEDSLGLTITDNGNGCAFIKRIKAGSLIDQIKVICVGDHIESINGKNVAGYRHYEVAKNLKELKKGQTFTLKLIEPMKSFEIIEPRSKSGYFAEEKICRGRETLRLRAKGSATVEEMLSDVEEKATKKVDDLLEMYMGIRDLEL
;
A
#
# COMPACT_ATOMS: atom_id res chain seq x y z
N MET A 1 -0.03 -1.02 9.39
CA MET A 1 -0.94 -0.77 8.25
C MET A 1 -0.32 -1.34 7.01
N PHE A 2 0.80 -0.77 6.58
CA PHE A 2 1.64 -1.28 5.50
C PHE A 2 3.10 -0.96 5.86
N CYS A 3 4.04 -1.50 5.09
CA CYS A 3 5.46 -1.22 5.27
C CYS A 3 6.04 -0.64 3.99
N THR A 4 7.08 0.17 4.11
CA THR A 4 7.91 0.63 3.00
C THR A 4 9.37 0.21 3.22
N LEU A 5 10.09 -0.01 2.13
CA LEU A 5 11.50 -0.36 2.15
C LEU A 5 12.36 0.91 1.99
N ASN A 6 13.37 1.06 2.84
CA ASN A 6 14.39 2.11 2.74
C ASN A 6 13.85 3.56 2.75
N THR A 7 12.66 3.78 3.32
CA THR A 7 12.08 5.12 3.50
C THR A 7 11.03 5.14 4.60
N HIS A 8 11.07 6.16 5.46
CA HIS A 8 10.00 6.44 6.43
C HIS A 8 8.84 7.23 5.81
N LYS A 9 9.02 7.78 4.59
CA LYS A 9 7.97 8.51 3.88
C LYS A 9 6.96 7.53 3.29
N ILE A 10 5.73 7.99 3.14
CA ILE A 10 4.67 7.24 2.44
C ILE A 10 4.97 7.32 0.94
N ASP A 11 5.84 6.43 0.46
CA ASP A 11 6.19 6.26 -0.95
C ASP A 11 5.71 4.90 -1.44
N MET A 12 4.64 4.91 -2.23
CA MET A 12 4.01 3.69 -2.73
C MET A 12 4.83 2.97 -3.81
N ASN A 13 5.92 3.59 -4.31
CA ASN A 13 6.89 2.91 -5.17
C ASN A 13 7.86 2.04 -4.36
N LYS A 14 8.01 2.35 -3.07
CA LYS A 14 8.83 1.60 -2.11
C LYS A 14 7.96 0.78 -1.15
N LEU A 15 6.71 0.53 -1.51
CA LEU A 15 5.82 -0.32 -0.73
C LEU A 15 6.44 -1.72 -0.62
N LEU A 16 6.42 -2.29 0.58
CA LEU A 16 6.90 -3.64 0.83
C LEU A 16 6.18 -4.61 -0.10
N GLY A 17 6.95 -5.26 -0.97
CA GLY A 17 6.48 -6.31 -1.86
C GLY A 17 6.84 -7.68 -1.33
N VAL A 18 6.86 -8.65 -2.25
CA VAL A 18 7.20 -10.05 -2.00
C VAL A 18 8.70 -10.25 -1.77
N GLN A 19 9.55 -9.39 -2.33
CA GLN A 19 11.00 -9.47 -2.21
C GLN A 19 11.54 -8.39 -1.28
N ILE A 20 12.47 -8.78 -0.42
CA ILE A 20 13.19 -7.91 0.51
C ILE A 20 14.68 -8.16 0.32
N GLY A 21 15.45 -7.12 0.04
CA GLY A 21 16.91 -7.21 0.06
C GLY A 21 17.40 -7.48 1.48
N LEU A 22 18.45 -8.29 1.64
CA LEU A 22 18.98 -8.65 2.96
C LEU A 22 19.46 -7.44 3.78
N GLU A 23 19.79 -6.33 3.11
CA GLU A 23 20.23 -5.07 3.72
C GLU A 23 19.13 -3.99 3.77
N ASP A 24 17.89 -4.32 3.39
CA ASP A 24 16.80 -3.35 3.36
C ASP A 24 16.29 -2.99 4.77
N PHE A 25 16.09 -1.69 5.00
CA PHE A 25 15.41 -1.21 6.19
C PHE A 25 13.90 -1.23 5.98
N ILE A 26 13.18 -1.92 6.86
CA ILE A 26 11.71 -1.97 6.83
C ILE A 26 11.14 -0.87 7.74
N PHE A 27 10.36 0.04 7.15
CA PHE A 27 9.62 1.06 7.88
C PHE A 27 8.15 0.68 7.97
N ALA A 28 7.67 0.41 9.18
CA ALA A 28 6.29 0.06 9.43
C ALA A 28 5.44 1.32 9.66
N HIS A 29 4.42 1.52 8.83
CA HIS A 29 3.44 2.60 8.97
C HIS A 29 2.30 2.16 9.87
N VAL A 30 2.12 2.87 11.00
CA VAL A 30 1.14 2.54 12.04
C VAL A 30 -0.09 3.43 11.96
N LYS A 31 -1.21 2.98 12.53
CA LYS A 31 -2.49 3.73 12.54
C LYS A 31 -2.31 5.05 13.27
N GLY A 32 -2.68 6.14 12.59
CA GLY A 32 -2.69 7.49 13.15
C GLY A 32 -4.11 8.04 13.24
N ILE A 33 -4.33 9.19 12.62
CA ILE A 33 -5.55 10.00 12.78
C ILE A 33 -6.72 9.36 12.03
N LYS A 34 -7.87 9.26 12.70
CA LYS A 34 -9.14 8.88 12.06
C LYS A 34 -9.79 10.08 11.40
N LYS A 35 -10.33 9.89 10.20
CA LYS A 35 -11.07 10.89 9.43
C LYS A 35 -12.39 10.32 8.96
N GLU A 36 -13.38 11.17 8.83
CA GLU A 36 -14.67 10.85 8.21
C GLU A 36 -14.93 11.88 7.12
N VAL A 37 -15.22 11.41 5.92
CA VAL A 37 -15.39 12.25 4.74
C VAL A 37 -16.63 11.83 3.98
N GLU A 38 -17.49 12.80 3.68
CA GLU A 38 -18.62 12.62 2.78
C GLU A 38 -18.21 13.00 1.36
N VAL A 39 -18.55 12.13 0.41
CA VAL A 39 -18.15 12.25 -0.99
C VAL A 39 -19.39 12.11 -1.87
N PHE A 40 -19.67 13.11 -2.70
CA PHE A 40 -20.74 13.04 -3.70
C PHE A 40 -20.23 12.33 -4.96
N LYS A 41 -20.78 11.16 -5.30
CA LYS A 41 -20.35 10.38 -6.48
C LYS A 41 -20.94 10.96 -7.77
N SER A 42 -20.31 11.99 -8.32
CA SER A 42 -20.71 12.62 -9.60
C SER A 42 -20.31 11.79 -10.83
N GLU A 43 -19.25 10.99 -10.72
CA GLU A 43 -18.69 10.18 -11.81
C GLU A 43 -18.73 8.68 -11.47
N ASP A 44 -18.68 7.82 -12.51
CA ASP A 44 -18.65 6.36 -12.33
C ASP A 44 -17.33 5.89 -11.69
N SER A 45 -16.23 6.56 -12.03
CA SER A 45 -14.92 6.31 -11.45
C SER A 45 -14.55 7.38 -10.43
N LEU A 46 -14.09 6.94 -9.26
CA LEU A 46 -13.59 7.83 -8.20
C LEU A 46 -12.14 8.27 -8.43
N GLY A 47 -11.41 7.59 -9.33
CA GLY A 47 -9.98 7.80 -9.53
C GLY A 47 -9.09 7.27 -8.41
N LEU A 48 -9.53 6.22 -7.72
CA LEU A 48 -8.77 5.54 -6.67
C LEU A 48 -8.14 4.25 -7.19
N THR A 49 -6.91 3.99 -6.76
CA THR A 49 -6.29 2.67 -6.84
C THR A 49 -6.11 2.11 -5.44
N ILE A 50 -6.76 0.97 -5.16
CA ILE A 50 -6.74 0.32 -3.84
C ILE A 50 -5.74 -0.83 -3.83
N THR A 51 -5.06 -1.01 -2.70
CA THR A 51 -4.22 -2.17 -2.43
C THR A 51 -4.44 -2.60 -0.98
N ASP A 52 -3.86 -3.72 -0.56
CA ASP A 52 -3.92 -4.18 0.82
C ASP A 52 -2.57 -4.75 1.27
N ASN A 53 -2.46 -5.04 2.56
CA ASN A 53 -1.26 -5.60 3.18
C ASN A 53 -1.29 -7.14 3.29
N GLY A 54 -2.17 -7.82 2.55
CA GLY A 54 -2.40 -9.26 2.65
C GLY A 54 -3.13 -9.72 3.93
N ASN A 55 -3.37 -8.84 4.89
CA ASN A 55 -3.97 -9.15 6.20
C ASN A 55 -5.18 -8.26 6.53
N GLY A 56 -6.04 -8.04 5.52
CA GLY A 56 -7.34 -7.39 5.71
C GLY A 56 -7.31 -5.87 5.95
N CYS A 57 -6.19 -5.21 5.64
CA CYS A 57 -6.05 -3.76 5.76
C CYS A 57 -5.89 -3.14 4.37
N ALA A 58 -7.00 -2.76 3.74
CA ALA A 58 -7.01 -2.09 2.44
C ALA A 58 -6.75 -0.58 2.55
N PHE A 59 -5.91 -0.02 1.69
CA PHE A 59 -5.54 1.39 1.72
C PHE A 59 -5.36 1.96 0.30
N ILE A 60 -5.37 3.29 0.23
CA ILE A 60 -5.24 4.02 -1.03
C ILE A 60 -3.79 4.01 -1.50
N LYS A 61 -3.50 3.34 -2.63
CA LYS A 61 -2.17 3.28 -3.23
C LYS A 61 -1.92 4.46 -4.17
N ARG A 62 -2.93 4.87 -4.94
CA ARG A 62 -2.85 6.02 -5.85
C ARG A 62 -4.17 6.77 -5.91
N ILE A 63 -4.07 8.05 -6.20
CA ILE A 63 -5.18 8.94 -6.52
C ILE A 63 -4.86 9.53 -7.90
N LYS A 64 -5.77 9.36 -8.86
CA LYS A 64 -5.61 9.88 -10.23
C LYS A 64 -5.75 11.39 -10.22
N ALA A 65 -4.78 12.10 -10.79
CA ALA A 65 -4.83 13.56 -10.91
C ALA A 65 -6.08 14.01 -11.69
N GLY A 66 -6.74 15.07 -11.19
CA GLY A 66 -7.97 15.60 -11.76
C GLY A 66 -9.22 14.74 -11.51
N SER A 67 -9.12 13.63 -10.76
CA SER A 67 -10.27 12.82 -10.38
C SER A 67 -11.12 13.48 -9.29
N LEU A 68 -12.33 12.93 -9.10
CA LEU A 68 -13.23 13.32 -8.02
C LEU A 68 -12.54 13.32 -6.65
N ILE A 69 -11.78 12.27 -6.34
CA ILE A 69 -11.09 12.18 -5.05
C ILE A 69 -9.87 13.10 -4.97
N ASP A 70 -9.18 13.38 -6.08
CA ASP A 70 -8.07 14.35 -6.08
C ASP A 70 -8.52 15.77 -5.69
N GLN A 71 -9.77 16.12 -5.96
CA GLN A 71 -10.34 17.41 -5.53
C GLN A 71 -10.54 17.47 -4.01
N ILE A 72 -10.64 16.32 -3.33
CA ILE A 72 -10.89 16.21 -1.89
C ILE A 72 -9.56 16.02 -1.15
N LYS A 73 -8.91 17.14 -0.80
CA LYS A 73 -7.56 17.14 -0.18
C LYS A 73 -7.45 16.47 1.19
N VAL A 74 -8.58 16.17 1.84
CA VAL A 74 -8.61 15.42 3.11
C VAL A 74 -8.20 13.95 2.90
N ILE A 75 -8.50 13.38 1.73
CA ILE A 75 -8.21 11.99 1.37
C ILE A 75 -6.79 11.94 0.78
N CYS A 76 -5.93 11.14 1.39
CA CYS A 76 -4.52 11.05 1.03
C CYS A 76 -4.12 9.62 0.59
N VAL A 77 -3.06 9.54 -0.21
CA VAL A 77 -2.38 8.27 -0.46
C VAL A 77 -1.84 7.71 0.87
N GLY A 78 -2.06 6.43 1.10
CA GLY A 78 -1.74 5.73 2.36
C GLY A 78 -2.90 5.63 3.34
N ASP A 79 -3.98 6.40 3.15
CA ASP A 79 -5.15 6.30 4.02
C ASP A 79 -5.76 4.89 3.94
N HIS A 80 -5.92 4.26 5.10
CA HIS A 80 -6.60 2.98 5.24
C HIS A 80 -8.11 3.19 5.26
N ILE A 81 -8.84 2.39 4.49
CA ILE A 81 -10.30 2.45 4.44
C ILE A 81 -10.86 1.55 5.55
N GLU A 82 -11.39 2.16 6.61
CA GLU A 82 -12.00 1.45 7.74
C GLU A 82 -13.46 1.07 7.45
N SER A 83 -14.23 1.98 6.85
CA SER A 83 -15.62 1.69 6.49
C SER A 83 -16.13 2.53 5.32
N ILE A 84 -17.14 2.00 4.62
CA ILE A 84 -17.86 2.66 3.52
C ILE A 84 -19.35 2.67 3.88
N ASN A 85 -20.00 3.84 3.95
CA ASN A 85 -21.39 4.00 4.38
C ASN A 85 -21.70 3.29 5.72
N GLY A 86 -20.78 3.36 6.67
CA GLY A 86 -20.89 2.69 7.97
C GLY A 86 -20.65 1.17 7.94
N LYS A 87 -20.54 0.54 6.77
CA LYS A 87 -20.15 -0.86 6.65
C LYS A 87 -18.64 -1.01 6.85
N ASN A 88 -18.24 -1.67 7.94
CA ASN A 88 -16.84 -1.97 8.22
C ASN A 88 -16.27 -2.91 7.14
N VAL A 89 -15.10 -2.56 6.60
CA VAL A 89 -14.40 -3.33 5.56
C VAL A 89 -13.07 -3.90 6.07
N ALA A 90 -12.82 -3.90 7.38
CA ALA A 90 -11.71 -4.62 7.97
C ALA A 90 -11.81 -6.11 7.64
N GLY A 91 -10.70 -6.71 7.23
CA GLY A 91 -10.65 -8.10 6.76
C GLY A 91 -10.88 -8.26 5.26
N TYR A 92 -11.42 -7.26 4.58
CA TYR A 92 -11.67 -7.34 3.14
C TYR A 92 -10.36 -7.21 2.37
N ARG A 93 -10.27 -7.93 1.25
CA ARG A 93 -9.20 -7.75 0.27
C ARG A 93 -9.44 -6.49 -0.56
N HIS A 94 -8.37 -5.95 -1.13
CA HIS A 94 -8.39 -4.73 -1.94
C HIS A 94 -9.41 -4.79 -3.08
N TYR A 95 -9.60 -5.94 -3.72
CA TYR A 95 -10.56 -6.13 -4.81
C TYR A 95 -12.00 -6.06 -4.33
N GLU A 96 -12.31 -6.49 -3.11
CA GLU A 96 -13.65 -6.40 -2.52
C GLU A 96 -13.97 -4.96 -2.16
N VAL A 97 -12.99 -4.23 -1.61
CA VAL A 97 -13.12 -2.80 -1.30
C VAL A 97 -13.29 -1.99 -2.59
N ALA A 98 -12.48 -2.26 -3.62
CA ALA A 98 -12.61 -1.63 -4.93
C ALA A 98 -13.97 -1.92 -5.58
N LYS A 99 -14.47 -3.16 -5.47
CA LYS A 99 -15.80 -3.54 -5.94
C LYS A 99 -16.90 -2.75 -5.22
N ASN A 100 -16.87 -2.69 -3.88
CA ASN A 100 -17.85 -1.92 -3.10
C ASN A 100 -17.88 -0.44 -3.53
N LEU A 101 -16.71 0.18 -3.75
CA LEU A 101 -16.62 1.58 -4.21
C LEU A 101 -17.18 1.77 -5.64
N LYS A 102 -16.95 0.79 -6.53
CA LYS A 102 -17.51 0.79 -7.88
C LYS A 102 -19.04 0.65 -7.88
N GLU A 103 -19.59 -0.19 -7.00
CA GLU A 103 -21.03 -0.47 -6.89
C GLU A 103 -21.85 0.66 -6.23
N LEU A 104 -21.19 1.67 -5.63
CA LEU A 104 -21.88 2.86 -5.12
C LEU A 104 -22.68 3.55 -6.23
N LYS A 105 -23.92 3.97 -5.93
CA LYS A 105 -24.80 4.62 -6.90
C LYS A 105 -24.27 6.01 -7.27
N LYS A 106 -24.19 6.28 -8.57
CA LYS A 106 -23.91 7.62 -9.11
C LYS A 106 -25.04 8.58 -8.71
N GLY A 107 -24.68 9.83 -8.41
CA GLY A 107 -25.60 10.87 -7.96
C GLY A 107 -26.00 10.78 -6.49
N GLN A 108 -25.33 9.93 -5.70
CA GLN A 108 -25.53 9.83 -4.25
C GLN A 108 -24.25 10.18 -3.50
N THR A 109 -24.43 10.73 -2.29
CA THR A 109 -23.35 10.92 -1.33
C THR A 109 -23.08 9.61 -0.61
N PHE A 110 -21.80 9.31 -0.37
CA PHE A 110 -21.36 8.20 0.46
C PHE A 110 -20.33 8.68 1.47
N THR A 111 -20.23 7.98 2.59
CA THR A 111 -19.31 8.33 3.68
C THR A 111 -18.16 7.33 3.72
N LEU A 112 -16.93 7.84 3.83
CA LEU A 112 -15.72 7.07 4.06
C LEU A 112 -15.19 7.36 5.46
N LYS A 113 -14.95 6.29 6.24
CA LYS A 113 -14.08 6.39 7.43
C LYS A 113 -12.70 5.92 7.06
N LEU A 114 -11.74 6.83 7.21
CA LEU A 114 -10.35 6.64 6.82
C LEU A 114 -9.44 6.72 8.05
N ILE A 115 -8.31 6.02 8.01
CA ILE A 115 -7.26 6.12 9.02
C ILE A 115 -5.98 6.52 8.31
N GLU A 116 -5.48 7.72 8.60
CA GLU A 116 -4.19 8.19 8.11
C GLU A 116 -3.06 7.44 8.83
N PRO A 117 -2.03 6.98 8.11
CA PRO A 117 -0.83 6.49 8.74
C PRO A 117 -0.15 7.62 9.53
N MET A 118 0.44 7.28 10.67
CA MET A 118 1.13 8.26 11.51
C MET A 118 2.30 8.86 10.72
N LYS A 119 2.17 10.13 10.34
CA LYS A 119 3.28 10.90 9.76
C LYS A 119 4.27 11.17 10.89
N SER A 120 5.52 10.80 10.68
CA SER A 120 6.60 11.15 11.59
C SER A 120 6.79 12.67 11.55
N PHE A 121 6.19 13.37 12.51
CA PHE A 121 6.69 14.67 12.94
C PHE A 121 8.04 14.41 13.62
N GLU A 122 9.10 15.07 13.14
CA GLU A 122 10.40 15.44 13.76
C GLU A 122 10.83 14.82 15.11
N ILE A 123 10.51 13.56 15.39
CA ILE A 123 10.93 12.83 16.59
C ILE A 123 11.54 11.52 16.11
N ILE A 124 12.61 11.66 15.35
CA ILE A 124 13.66 10.65 15.32
C ILE A 124 14.87 11.36 15.89
N GLU A 125 14.94 11.46 17.22
CA GLU A 125 16.27 11.49 17.82
C GLU A 125 17.01 10.26 17.27
N PRO A 126 18.21 10.42 16.70
CA PRO A 126 19.00 9.29 16.23
C PRO A 126 19.21 8.38 17.43
N ARG A 127 18.52 7.22 17.45
CA ARG A 127 18.67 6.27 18.54
C ARG A 127 20.15 5.97 18.68
N SER A 128 20.66 6.28 19.86
CA SER A 128 22.03 6.07 20.29
C SER A 128 22.47 4.64 19.98
N LYS A 129 23.51 4.53 19.13
CA LYS A 129 24.47 3.42 19.03
C LYS A 129 23.92 2.04 19.44
N SER A 130 23.21 1.37 18.54
CA SER A 130 22.94 -0.07 18.69
C SER A 130 23.95 -0.88 17.89
N GLY A 131 24.93 -1.45 18.61
CA GLY A 131 25.66 -2.67 18.26
C GLY A 131 26.48 -2.66 16.97
N TYR A 132 27.80 -2.71 17.11
CA TYR A 132 28.66 -3.31 16.09
C TYR A 132 28.14 -4.73 15.81
N PHE A 133 27.39 -4.91 14.72
CA PHE A 133 27.30 -6.22 14.09
C PHE A 133 28.66 -6.48 13.48
N ALA A 134 29.30 -7.56 13.93
CA ALA A 134 30.57 -8.01 13.39
C ALA A 134 30.45 -8.12 11.86
N GLU A 135 31.45 -7.61 11.15
CA GLU A 135 31.65 -7.83 9.72
C GLU A 135 31.88 -9.32 9.47
N GLU A 136 30.82 -10.12 9.54
CA GLU A 136 30.78 -11.36 8.79
C GLU A 136 30.58 -10.98 7.33
N LYS A 137 31.62 -11.24 6.53
CA LYS A 137 31.59 -11.23 5.06
C LYS A 137 30.43 -12.10 4.58
N ILE A 138 29.24 -11.54 4.50
CA ILE A 138 28.13 -12.12 3.74
C ILE A 138 28.39 -11.73 2.28
N CYS A 139 28.42 -12.76 1.43
CA CYS A 139 28.73 -12.66 0.02
C CYS A 139 27.98 -11.50 -0.66
N ARG A 140 28.67 -10.81 -1.57
CA ARG A 140 28.06 -9.87 -2.54
C ARG A 140 27.19 -10.62 -3.56
N GLY A 141 26.23 -11.39 -3.09
CA GLY A 141 25.22 -12.06 -3.89
C GLY A 141 23.99 -11.16 -3.99
N ARG A 142 23.37 -11.09 -5.16
CA ARG A 142 22.08 -10.41 -5.40
C ARG A 142 20.92 -11.22 -4.80
N GLU A 143 21.03 -11.60 -3.54
CA GLU A 143 20.08 -12.46 -2.85
C GLU A 143 18.98 -11.62 -2.21
N THR A 144 17.75 -12.09 -2.32
CA THR A 144 16.55 -11.46 -1.77
C THR A 144 15.76 -12.48 -0.97
N LEU A 145 15.21 -12.06 0.16
CA LEU A 145 14.24 -12.85 0.90
C LEU A 145 12.89 -12.74 0.21
N ARG A 146 12.36 -13.88 -0.24
CA ARG A 146 11.02 -13.98 -0.84
C ARG A 146 9.98 -14.40 0.19
N LEU A 147 9.01 -13.53 0.40
CA LEU A 147 7.81 -13.79 1.20
C LEU A 147 6.72 -14.42 0.32
N ARG A 148 6.14 -15.53 0.75
CA ARG A 148 5.07 -16.22 0.01
C ARG A 148 3.80 -16.24 0.86
N ALA A 149 2.63 -15.96 0.28
CA ALA A 149 1.34 -16.08 0.96
C ALA A 149 1.09 -17.48 1.51
N LYS A 150 1.63 -18.51 0.84
CA LYS A 150 1.57 -19.91 1.26
C LYS A 150 2.95 -20.52 1.20
N GLY A 151 3.51 -20.86 2.37
CA GLY A 151 4.82 -21.49 2.52
C GLY A 151 5.79 -20.69 3.40
N SER A 152 6.96 -21.25 3.64
CA SER A 152 8.05 -20.56 4.34
C SER A 152 8.73 -19.56 3.42
N ALA A 153 9.26 -18.47 4.00
CA ALA A 153 10.11 -17.55 3.26
C ALA A 153 11.40 -18.26 2.78
N THR A 154 11.84 -17.93 1.56
CA THR A 154 13.02 -18.52 0.92
C THR A 154 13.99 -17.44 0.48
N VAL A 155 15.30 -17.72 0.54
CA VAL A 155 16.31 -16.84 -0.06
C VAL A 155 16.42 -17.22 -1.55
N GLU A 156 16.19 -16.25 -2.42
CA GLU A 156 16.20 -16.42 -3.88
C GLU A 156 17.03 -15.32 -4.54
N GLU A 157 17.57 -15.61 -5.73
CA GLU A 157 18.18 -14.57 -6.54
C GLU A 157 17.14 -13.51 -6.94
N MET A 158 17.58 -12.26 -7.02
CA MET A 158 16.77 -11.15 -7.48
C MET A 158 16.20 -11.43 -8.87
N LEU A 159 14.95 -11.02 -9.10
CA LEU A 159 14.30 -11.19 -10.41
C LEU A 159 15.12 -10.52 -11.51
N SER A 160 15.12 -11.13 -12.69
CA SER A 160 15.73 -10.52 -13.87
C SER A 160 14.96 -9.27 -14.31
N ASP A 161 15.65 -8.33 -14.95
CA ASP A 161 15.04 -7.10 -15.50
C ASP A 161 13.82 -7.37 -16.41
N VAL A 162 13.77 -8.56 -17.03
CA VAL A 162 12.67 -8.98 -17.90
C VAL A 162 11.43 -9.34 -17.08
N GLU A 163 11.60 -10.07 -15.99
CA GLU A 163 10.51 -10.47 -15.09
C GLU A 163 9.95 -9.28 -14.31
N GLU A 164 10.82 -8.35 -13.90
CA GLU A 164 10.38 -7.09 -13.26
C GLU A 164 9.54 -6.24 -14.23
N LYS A 165 9.93 -6.16 -15.50
CA LYS A 165 9.13 -5.47 -16.52
C LYS A 165 7.80 -6.17 -16.80
N ALA A 166 7.77 -7.50 -16.78
CA ALA A 166 6.55 -8.28 -17.02
C ALA A 166 5.54 -8.08 -15.87
N THR A 167 5.98 -8.22 -14.62
CA THR A 167 5.14 -8.00 -13.43
C THR A 167 4.58 -6.58 -13.38
N LYS A 168 5.40 -5.57 -13.69
CA LYS A 168 4.93 -4.18 -13.79
C LYS A 168 3.82 -4.00 -14.82
N LYS A 169 3.94 -4.60 -16.01
CA LYS A 169 2.89 -4.53 -17.05
C LYS A 169 1.58 -5.17 -16.60
N VAL A 170 1.64 -6.28 -15.87
CA VAL A 170 0.44 -6.92 -15.31
C VAL A 170 -0.22 -6.01 -14.28
N ASP A 171 0.57 -5.42 -13.37
CA ASP A 171 0.08 -4.50 -12.35
C ASP A 171 -0.57 -3.24 -12.96
N ASP A 172 -0.01 -2.72 -14.06
CA ASP A 172 -0.58 -1.59 -14.81
C ASP A 172 -1.93 -1.95 -15.47
N LEU A 173 -2.09 -3.19 -15.98
CA LEU A 173 -3.36 -3.66 -16.52
C LEU A 173 -4.42 -3.84 -15.42
N LEU A 174 -4.03 -4.38 -14.26
CA LEU A 174 -4.92 -4.51 -13.10
C LEU A 174 -5.39 -3.14 -12.62
N GLU A 175 -4.51 -2.14 -12.61
CA GLU A 175 -4.90 -0.79 -12.26
C GLU A 175 -5.90 -0.22 -13.25
N MET A 176 -5.62 -0.36 -14.55
CA MET A 176 -6.45 0.23 -15.61
C MET A 176 -7.87 -0.36 -15.64
N TYR A 177 -8.00 -1.69 -15.51
CA TYR A 177 -9.31 -2.35 -15.60
C TYR A 177 -10.01 -2.46 -14.25
N MET A 178 -9.24 -2.74 -13.20
CA MET A 178 -9.80 -3.16 -11.90
C MET A 178 -9.63 -2.09 -10.82
N GLY A 179 -8.77 -1.09 -11.00
CA GLY A 179 -8.50 -0.06 -10.00
C GLY A 179 -7.80 -0.62 -8.76
N ILE A 180 -7.07 -1.73 -8.93
CA ILE A 180 -6.32 -2.40 -7.87
C ILE A 180 -4.90 -2.65 -8.32
N ARG A 181 -3.98 -2.80 -7.37
CA ARG A 181 -2.62 -3.29 -7.61
C ARG A 181 -2.26 -4.34 -6.59
N ASP A 182 -1.75 -5.47 -7.07
CA ASP A 182 -1.40 -6.64 -6.28
C ASP A 182 -0.12 -7.26 -6.87
N LEU A 183 0.94 -7.29 -6.06
CA LEU A 183 2.25 -7.79 -6.46
C LEU A 183 2.36 -9.32 -6.31
N GLU A 184 1.37 -9.96 -5.69
CA GLU A 184 1.40 -11.39 -5.39
C GLU A 184 0.53 -12.24 -6.34
N LEU A 185 -0.31 -11.58 -7.16
CA LEU A 185 -1.24 -12.20 -8.11
C LEU A 185 -0.51 -12.65 -9.39
#